data_AF-A0A7W0PVG3-F1
#
_entry.id   AF-A0A7W0PVG3-F1
#
_cell.length_a   1.000
_cell.length_b   1.000
_cell.length_c   1.000
_cell.angle_alpha   90.00
_cell.angle_beta   90.00
_cell.angle_gamma   90.00
#
_symmetry.space_group_name_H-M   'P 1'
#
loop_
_entity.id
_entity.type
_entity.pdbx_description
1 polymer ?
#
loop_
_entity_poly.entity_id
_entity_poly.type
_entity_poly.pdbx_seq_one_letter_code
_entity_poly.pdbx_strand_id
1 'polypeptide(L)'
;MSGSFELEPFDSSRRGAYLALLGTAWGCGAMSGRAFDWGFDGNPAGSLRSVAVREGEVVGAAGHSLARVVIGGREQLAQFSVHAVTAPEA
;
A
#
# COMPACT_ATOMS: atom_id res chain seq x y z
N MET A 1 -21.84 -8.61 7.45
CA MET A 1 -22.41 -8.65 6.09
C MET A 1 -21.32 -8.15 5.17
N SER A 2 -20.81 -8.98 4.24
CA SER A 2 -19.83 -8.52 3.26
C SER A 2 -20.57 -7.74 2.16
N GLY A 3 -20.56 -6.42 2.24
CA GLY A 3 -20.94 -5.57 1.11
C GLY A 3 -19.87 -5.67 0.01
N SER A 4 -20.26 -5.39 -1.25
CA SER A 4 -19.31 -5.30 -2.35
C SER A 4 -18.32 -4.14 -2.13
N PHE A 5 -17.09 -4.31 -2.59
CA PHE A 5 -16.08 -3.26 -2.62
C PHE A 5 -15.59 -3.08 -4.06
N GLU A 6 -15.09 -1.88 -4.35
CA GLU A 6 -14.43 -1.56 -5.62
C GLU A 6 -12.93 -1.39 -5.39
N LEU A 7 -12.12 -1.88 -6.33
CA LEU A 7 -10.69 -1.64 -6.31
C LEU A 7 -10.37 -0.38 -7.09
N GLU A 8 -9.74 0.57 -6.44
CA GLU A 8 -9.34 1.85 -7.01
C GLU A 8 -7.82 2.02 -6.98
N PRO A 9 -7.22 2.66 -8.00
CA PRO A 9 -5.85 3.17 -7.88
C PRO A 9 -5.77 4.12 -6.69
N PHE A 10 -4.66 4.07 -5.95
CA PHE A 10 -4.46 5.00 -4.86
C PHE A 10 -4.38 6.46 -5.35
N ASP A 11 -5.09 7.34 -4.66
CA ASP A 11 -4.93 8.78 -4.75
C ASP A 11 -4.42 9.36 -3.41
N SER A 12 -3.75 10.51 -3.45
CA SER A 12 -3.11 11.10 -2.28
C SER A 12 -4.10 11.55 -1.19
N SER A 13 -5.38 11.79 -1.51
CA SER A 13 -6.40 12.11 -0.52
C SER A 13 -6.68 10.91 0.41
N ARG A 14 -6.42 9.68 -0.05
CA ARG A 14 -6.60 8.44 0.72
C ARG A 14 -5.43 8.11 1.65
N ARG A 15 -4.35 8.90 1.65
CA ARG A 15 -3.14 8.65 2.44
C ARG A 15 -3.44 8.43 3.93
N GLY A 16 -4.30 9.26 4.52
CA GLY A 16 -4.67 9.15 5.93
C GLY A 16 -5.37 7.82 6.25
N ALA A 17 -6.36 7.44 5.44
CA ALA A 17 -7.09 6.19 5.59
C ALA A 17 -6.19 4.95 5.39
N TYR A 18 -5.27 5.00 4.43
CA TYR A 18 -4.28 3.94 4.22
C TYR A 18 -3.43 3.73 5.48
N LEU A 19 -2.81 4.80 5.99
CA LEU A 19 -1.94 4.72 7.17
C LEU A 19 -2.71 4.28 8.42
N ALA A 20 -3.96 4.73 8.58
CA ALA A 20 -4.83 4.29 9.66
C ALA A 20 -5.09 2.78 9.60
N LEU A 21 -5.40 2.22 8.42
CA LEU A 21 -5.60 0.78 8.25
C LEU A 21 -4.36 -0.03 8.61
N LEU A 22 -3.17 0.40 8.18
CA LEU A 22 -1.92 -0.25 8.58
C LEU A 22 -1.70 -0.17 10.10
N GLY A 23 -1.99 0.99 10.70
CA GLY A 23 -1.94 1.20 12.14
C GLY A 23 -2.84 0.24 12.91
N THR A 24 -4.09 0.09 12.47
CA THR A 24 -5.05 -0.84 13.07
C THR A 24 -4.60 -2.29 12.92
N ALA A 25 -4.12 -2.69 11.74
CA ALA A 25 -3.74 -4.07 11.47
C ALA A 25 -2.44 -4.49 12.17
N TRP A 26 -1.44 -3.61 12.26
CA TRP A 26 -0.07 -3.96 12.65
C TRP A 26 0.44 -3.26 13.92
N GLY A 27 -0.32 -2.33 14.49
CA GLY A 27 0.00 -1.67 15.76
C GLY A 27 1.31 -0.88 15.71
N CYS A 28 2.14 -1.04 16.75
CA CYS A 28 3.37 -0.25 16.93
C CYS A 28 4.44 -0.46 15.84
N GLY A 29 4.35 -1.53 15.05
CA GLY A 29 5.23 -1.81 13.92
C GLY A 29 4.72 -1.28 12.58
N ALA A 30 3.55 -0.62 12.56
CA ALA A 30 2.98 -0.10 11.34
C ALA A 30 3.88 0.96 10.69
N MET A 31 3.83 1.01 9.36
CA MET A 31 4.61 1.96 8.58
C MET A 31 4.28 3.41 8.99
N SER A 32 5.31 4.19 9.30
CA SER A 32 5.15 5.63 9.58
C SER A 32 4.81 6.42 8.31
N GLY A 33 4.20 7.59 8.47
CA GLY A 33 3.92 8.49 7.35
C GLY A 33 5.18 8.87 6.56
N ARG A 34 6.31 9.14 7.24
CA ARG A 34 7.58 9.45 6.57
C ARG A 34 8.09 8.26 5.75
N ALA A 35 7.99 7.03 6.28
CA ALA A 35 8.39 5.84 5.55
C ALA A 35 7.47 5.58 4.35
N PHE A 36 6.17 5.87 4.48
CA PHE A 36 5.22 5.84 3.36
C PHE A 36 5.61 6.83 2.27
N ASP A 37 5.84 8.10 2.62
CA ASP A 37 6.16 9.16 1.65
C ASP A 37 7.45 8.81 0.89
N TRP A 38 8.47 8.33 1.61
CA TRP A 38 9.70 7.89 0.98
C TRP A 38 9.48 6.66 0.08
N GLY A 39 8.82 5.62 0.58
CA GLY A 39 8.69 4.35 -0.12
C GLY A 39 7.83 4.43 -1.38
N PHE A 40 6.84 5.33 -1.40
CA PHE A 40 5.89 5.39 -2.49
C PHE A 40 6.01 6.62 -3.40
N ASP A 41 6.35 7.79 -2.85
CA ASP A 41 6.46 9.02 -3.65
C ASP A 41 7.94 9.40 -3.89
N GLY A 42 8.84 9.04 -2.97
CA GLY A 42 10.27 9.32 -3.05
C GLY A 42 11.13 8.21 -3.67
N ASN A 43 10.58 7.01 -3.92
CA ASN A 43 11.37 5.87 -4.41
C ASN A 43 11.76 6.09 -5.89
N PRO A 44 13.05 6.18 -6.22
CA PRO A 44 13.50 6.43 -7.60
C PRO A 44 13.20 5.26 -8.56
N ALA A 45 12.95 4.06 -8.04
CA ALA A 45 12.50 2.91 -8.83
C ALA A 45 10.98 2.92 -9.06
N GLY A 46 10.24 3.76 -8.34
CA GLY A 46 8.79 3.87 -8.40
C GLY A 46 8.05 2.95 -7.41
N SER A 47 6.73 3.04 -7.44
CA SER A 47 5.85 2.23 -6.61
C SER A 47 4.44 2.12 -7.21
N LEU A 48 3.66 1.15 -6.76
CA LEU A 48 2.23 1.02 -7.08
C LEU A 48 1.43 0.90 -5.79
N ARG A 49 0.20 1.43 -5.78
CA ARG A 49 -0.72 1.36 -4.65
C ARG A 49 -2.15 1.24 -5.14
N SER A 50 -2.95 0.48 -4.40
CA SER A 50 -4.39 0.35 -4.61
C SER A 50 -5.14 0.33 -3.29
N VAL A 51 -6.40 0.74 -3.33
CA VAL A 51 -7.31 0.70 -2.19
C VAL A 51 -8.58 -0.06 -2.56
N ALA A 52 -9.16 -0.75 -1.59
CA ALA A 52 -10.51 -1.30 -1.68
C ALA A 52 -11.47 -0.33 -1.00
N VAL A 53 -12.49 0.13 -1.72
CA VAL A 53 -13.46 1.13 -1.26
C VAL A 53 -14.83 0.47 -1.14
N ARG A 54 -15.47 0.64 0.02
CA ARG A 54 -16.85 0.23 0.28
C ARG A 54 -17.61 1.42 0.82
N GLU A 55 -18.66 1.82 0.11
CA GLU A 55 -19.52 2.96 0.51
C GLU A 55 -18.74 4.26 0.73
N GLY A 56 -17.67 4.48 -0.06
CA GLY A 56 -16.79 5.65 0.06
C GLY A 56 -15.65 5.49 1.07
N GLU A 57 -15.68 4.46 1.93
CA GLU A 57 -14.67 4.20 2.94
C GLU A 57 -13.60 3.22 2.45
N VAL A 58 -12.34 3.48 2.80
CA VAL A 58 -11.25 2.57 2.48
C VAL A 58 -11.27 1.41 3.48
N VAL A 59 -11.55 0.20 3.01
CA VAL A 59 -11.62 -1.03 3.80
C VAL A 59 -10.47 -1.98 3.53
N GLY A 60 -9.61 -1.67 2.55
CA GLY A 60 -8.42 -2.43 2.26
C GLY A 60 -7.38 -1.61 1.52
N ALA A 61 -6.13 -2.01 1.64
CA ALA A 61 -5.01 -1.31 1.05
C ALA A 61 -3.92 -2.30 0.63
N ALA A 62 -3.27 -2.06 -0.50
CA ALA A 62 -2.12 -2.81 -0.96
C ALA A 62 -1.09 -1.89 -1.60
N GLY A 63 0.17 -2.11 -1.27
CA GLY A 63 1.31 -1.39 -1.80
C GLY A 63 2.25 -2.35 -2.51
N HIS A 64 2.97 -1.84 -3.49
CA HIS A 64 4.05 -2.56 -4.13
C HIS A 64 5.22 -1.62 -4.30
N SER A 65 6.37 -2.01 -3.77
CA SER A 65 7.60 -1.27 -3.97
C SER A 65 8.32 -1.84 -5.18
N LEU A 66 8.92 -0.96 -5.98
CA LEU A 66 9.82 -1.36 -7.05
C LEU A 66 11.26 -1.21 -6.58
N ALA A 67 12.13 -2.13 -7.00
CA ALA A 67 13.55 -2.08 -6.70
C ALA A 67 14.37 -2.55 -7.90
N ARG A 68 15.51 -1.90 -8.13
CA ARG A 68 16.55 -2.43 -9.02
C ARG A 68 17.28 -3.54 -8.28
N VAL A 69 17.31 -4.73 -8.87
CA VAL A 69 17.91 -5.92 -8.30
C VAL A 69 18.87 -6.56 -9.31
N VAL A 70 19.86 -7.30 -8.83
CA VAL A 70 20.75 -8.08 -9.68
C VAL A 70 20.36 -9.55 -9.59
N ILE A 71 19.89 -10.13 -10.70
CA ILE A 71 19.52 -11.54 -10.80
C ILE A 71 20.40 -12.17 -11.87
N GLY A 72 21.19 -13.19 -11.49
CA GLY A 72 22.11 -13.85 -12.42
C GLY A 72 23.13 -12.91 -13.06
N GLY A 73 23.59 -11.89 -12.32
CA GLY A 73 24.58 -10.91 -12.80
C GLY A 73 24.01 -9.80 -13.71
N ARG A 74 22.68 -9.71 -13.87
CA ARG A 74 22.02 -8.65 -14.65
C ARG A 74 21.13 -7.78 -13.77
N GLU A 75 21.24 -6.46 -13.94
CA GLU A 75 20.32 -5.52 -13.29
C GLU A 75 18.93 -5.58 -13.94
N GLN A 76 17.89 -5.65 -13.11
CA GLN A 76 16.49 -5.70 -13.52
C GLN A 76 15.62 -4.90 -12.54
N LEU A 77 14.46 -4.44 -13.00
CA LEU A 77 13.43 -3.89 -12.13
C LEU A 77 12.55 -5.02 -11.61
N ALA A 78 12.47 -5.16 -10.29
CA ALA A 78 11.58 -6.10 -9.62
C ALA A 78 10.49 -5.37 -8.85
N GLN A 79 9.35 -6.04 -8.69
CA GLN A 79 8.24 -5.59 -7.85
C GLN A 79 8.06 -6.58 -6.71
N PHE A 80 7.81 -6.08 -5.50
CA PHE A 80 7.36 -6.92 -4.39
C PHE A 80 6.22 -6.24 -3.64
N SER A 81 5.25 -7.05 -3.23
CA SER A 81 4.09 -6.60 -2.47
C SER A 81 4.50 -6.28 -1.04
N VAL A 82 4.03 -5.13 -0.57
CA VAL A 82 4.22 -4.61 0.78
C VAL A 82 2.89 -4.08 1.29
N HIS A 83 2.67 -4.09 2.60
CA HIS A 83 1.58 -3.28 3.18
C HIS A 83 0.18 -3.65 2.66
N ALA A 84 -0.06 -4.95 2.47
CA ALA A 84 -1.38 -5.51 2.13
C ALA A 84 -2.17 -5.77 3.42
N VAL A 85 -3.28 -5.04 3.61
CA VAL A 85 -4.14 -5.12 4.80
C VAL A 85 -5.60 -4.91 4.43
N THR A 86 -6.49 -5.49 5.23
CA THR A 86 -7.93 -5.20 5.22
C THR A 86 -8.37 -4.78 6.61
N ALA A 87 -9.47 -4.02 6.68
CA ALA A 87 -10.18 -3.82 7.93
C ALA A 87 -10.66 -5.18 8.47
N PRO A 88 -10.71 -5.39 9.80
CA PRO A 88 -11.21 -6.64 10.39
C PRO A 88 -12.62 -7.03 9.94
N GLU A 89 -13.45 -6.02 9.64
CA GLU A 89 -14.85 -6.13 9.20
C GLU A 89 -15.03 -6.09 7.67
N ALA A 90 -13.95 -6.12 6.89
CA ALA A 90 -14.00 -6.14 5.43
C ALA A 90 -14.74 -7.37 4.88
#